data_AF-A0A0A3I2Q4-F1
#
_entry.id   AF-A0A0A3I2Q4-F1
#
_cell.length_a   1.000
_cell.length_b   1.000
_cell.length_c   1.000
_cell.angle_alpha   90.00
_cell.angle_beta   90.00
_cell.angle_gamma   90.00
#
_symmetry.space_group_name_H-M   'P 1'
#
loop_
_entity.id
_entity.type
_entity.pdbx_description
1 polymer ?
#
loop_
_entity_poly.entity_id
_entity_poly.type
_entity_poly.pdbx_seq_one_letter_code
_entity_poly.pdbx_strand_id
1 'polypeptide(L)'
;MEKTPKRRYIFYSVIGIIILAVGAVLMSMNLLNKSENQSGELDQLADTQDSADSQQSVEPESFRKFDDRTVKILRYEMFHRDPAFYSNEEVEYYSLSETIKMYSLFHHLEQHGHKWDDARRDQIRERIRSGYEYDKKDPVLNAYLKKMFHVLRITEEEYIEHYLLVNKEYEMLHWEMFNKNIGLDEDGGYAFMDAEMEYKKLAGISQLQLMKLSERMPERLEPMDPQPDLPFLKDSYLSVTTNDEGEYIFVTARHIRMFMSEQHGDLYSELKFNVVNEDLTRNTLERYKEAVASYENDDPQKMETAKELGQILEILERSIKKKLF
;
A
#
# COMPACT_ATOMS: atom_id res chain seq x y z
N MET A 1 -5.21 35.77 30.35
CA MET A 1 -5.75 35.46 29.01
C MET A 1 -4.61 34.89 28.18
N GLU A 2 -4.41 33.58 28.28
CA GLU A 2 -3.38 32.84 27.55
C GLU A 2 -3.81 32.63 26.09
N LYS A 3 -2.88 32.88 25.17
CA LYS A 3 -3.05 32.60 23.74
C LYS A 3 -2.60 31.17 23.46
N THR A 4 -3.53 30.32 23.04
CA THR A 4 -3.27 28.99 22.49
C THR A 4 -2.58 29.09 21.12
N PRO A 5 -1.54 28.28 20.82
CA PRO A 5 -0.97 28.22 19.50
C PRO A 5 -1.78 27.27 18.60
N LYS A 6 -2.10 27.74 17.38
CA LYS A 6 -2.72 26.95 16.31
C LYS A 6 -1.78 25.83 15.86
N ARG A 7 -2.18 24.58 16.07
CA ARG A 7 -1.59 23.39 15.41
C ARG A 7 -1.86 23.46 13.90
N ARG A 8 -0.81 23.42 13.08
CA ARG A 8 -0.90 23.15 11.64
C ARG A 8 -0.67 21.66 11.43
N TYR A 9 -1.66 20.97 10.87
CA TYR A 9 -1.58 19.60 10.40
C TYR A 9 -0.77 19.55 9.11
N ILE A 10 0.34 18.81 9.10
CA ILE A 10 1.04 18.34 7.90
C ILE A 10 1.25 16.85 8.14
N PHE A 11 0.42 15.99 7.54
CA PHE A 11 0.48 14.54 7.79
C PHE A 11 0.32 13.66 6.54
N TYR A 12 0.49 14.18 5.31
CA TYR A 12 0.28 13.37 4.09
C TYR A 12 1.32 13.47 2.98
N SER A 13 2.52 14.03 3.21
CA SER A 13 3.54 14.16 2.14
C SER A 13 4.76 13.23 2.25
N VAL A 14 4.93 12.49 3.35
CA VAL A 14 6.19 11.72 3.57
C VAL A 14 6.16 10.33 2.92
N ILE A 15 4.98 9.73 2.70
CA ILE A 15 4.86 8.39 2.09
C ILE A 15 5.18 8.44 0.58
N GLY A 16 4.91 9.55 -0.10
CA GLY A 16 5.12 9.68 -1.55
C GLY A 16 6.58 9.91 -1.99
N ILE A 17 7.42 10.49 -1.12
CA ILE A 17 8.80 10.88 -1.50
C ILE A 17 9.77 9.69 -1.37
N ILE A 18 9.50 8.74 -0.47
CA ILE A 18 10.37 7.58 -0.22
C ILE A 18 10.32 6.55 -1.37
N ILE A 19 9.18 6.45 -2.06
CA ILE A 19 8.98 5.51 -3.19
C ILE A 19 9.86 5.89 -4.41
N LEU A 20 10.14 7.19 -4.63
CA LEU A 20 11.00 7.64 -5.72
C LEU A 20 12.49 7.37 -5.48
N ALA A 21 12.95 7.39 -4.22
CA ALA A 21 14.35 7.18 -3.88
C ALA A 21 14.78 5.70 -4.01
N VAL A 22 13.92 4.76 -3.58
CA VAL A 22 14.21 3.31 -3.67
C VAL A 22 14.19 2.82 -5.13
N GLY A 23 13.28 3.35 -5.95
CA GLY A 23 13.21 3.02 -7.38
C GLY A 23 14.43 3.50 -8.19
N ALA A 24 14.96 4.69 -7.87
CA ALA A 24 16.12 5.24 -8.56
C ALA A 24 17.42 4.48 -8.25
N VAL A 25 17.62 4.04 -7.01
CA VAL A 25 18.83 3.30 -6.60
C VAL A 25 18.87 1.89 -7.20
N LEU A 26 17.73 1.20 -7.28
CA LEU A 26 17.65 -0.14 -7.87
C LEU A 26 17.88 -0.14 -9.40
N MET A 27 17.40 0.88 -10.13
CA MET A 27 17.70 1.01 -11.57
C MET A 27 19.19 1.21 -11.85
N SER A 28 19.90 1.99 -11.02
CA SER A 28 21.33 2.23 -11.22
C SER A 28 22.21 0.99 -11.00
N MET A 29 21.78 0.03 -10.19
CA MET A 29 22.51 -1.22 -9.99
C MET A 29 22.24 -2.26 -11.10
N ASN A 30 21.07 -2.20 -11.74
CA ASN A 30 20.67 -3.17 -12.76
C ASN A 30 21.33 -2.93 -14.14
N LEU A 31 21.80 -1.71 -14.41
CA LEU A 31 22.56 -1.37 -15.62
C LEU A 31 23.96 -1.99 -15.67
N LEU A 32 24.46 -2.57 -14.57
CA LEU A 32 25.81 -3.14 -14.49
C LEU A 32 25.88 -4.67 -14.65
N ASN A 33 24.76 -5.42 -14.60
CA ASN A 33 24.79 -6.88 -14.43
C ASN A 33 23.91 -7.69 -15.40
N LYS A 34 23.65 -7.19 -16.62
CA LYS A 34 22.81 -7.91 -17.58
C LYS A 34 23.63 -8.89 -18.44
N SER A 35 23.69 -10.16 -18.05
CA SER A 35 23.88 -11.29 -18.96
C SER A 35 22.96 -12.46 -18.62
N GLU A 36 21.96 -12.64 -19.50
CA GLU A 36 21.26 -13.87 -19.92
C GLU A 36 20.68 -14.90 -18.93
N ASN A 37 19.34 -14.99 -19.04
CA ASN A 37 18.50 -16.16 -19.34
C ASN A 37 17.75 -16.95 -18.23
N GLN A 38 16.43 -16.99 -18.48
CA GLN A 38 15.42 -18.05 -18.30
C GLN A 38 14.99 -18.40 -16.86
N SER A 39 13.78 -18.02 -16.40
CA SER A 39 12.41 -18.44 -16.75
C SER A 39 11.93 -19.71 -16.02
N GLY A 40 10.91 -19.54 -15.17
CA GLY A 40 9.90 -20.57 -14.87
C GLY A 40 10.02 -21.29 -13.53
N GLU A 41 8.87 -21.36 -12.84
CA GLU A 41 8.52 -22.16 -11.64
C GLU A 41 9.00 -21.66 -10.27
N LEU A 42 8.03 -21.19 -9.46
CA LEU A 42 8.16 -21.00 -8.03
C LEU A 42 6.91 -21.58 -7.34
N ASP A 43 6.76 -22.89 -7.49
CA ASP A 43 6.11 -23.75 -6.51
C ASP A 43 7.22 -24.72 -6.05
N GLN A 44 7.42 -24.82 -4.74
CA GLN A 44 8.49 -25.57 -4.04
C GLN A 44 9.84 -24.83 -3.94
N LEU A 45 10.09 -24.17 -2.81
CA LEU A 45 11.43 -24.01 -2.24
C LEU A 45 11.30 -23.86 -0.71
N ALA A 46 10.89 -24.95 -0.08
CA ALA A 46 11.14 -25.26 1.32
C ALA A 46 11.87 -26.60 1.35
N ASP A 47 13.08 -26.64 0.79
CA ASP A 47 14.14 -27.61 1.09
C ASP A 47 15.31 -27.37 0.13
N THR A 48 16.25 -26.53 0.56
CA THR A 48 17.64 -26.67 0.12
C THR A 48 18.53 -26.27 1.29
N GLN A 49 18.91 -27.27 2.07
CA GLN A 49 20.11 -27.23 2.89
C GLN A 49 21.31 -27.16 1.95
N ASP A 50 22.01 -26.04 1.91
CA ASP A 50 23.43 -26.04 1.60
C ASP A 50 24.19 -25.60 2.85
N SER A 51 25.11 -26.47 3.23
CA SER A 51 25.82 -26.44 4.49
C SER A 51 27.13 -25.66 4.38
N ALA A 52 27.50 -25.08 5.52
CA ALA A 52 28.86 -24.73 5.95
C ALA A 52 29.47 -23.42 5.44
N ASP A 53 29.13 -22.33 6.14
CA ASP A 53 30.16 -21.67 6.94
C ASP A 53 29.57 -21.29 8.31
N SER A 54 29.93 -22.09 9.31
CA SER A 54 29.43 -21.99 10.68
C SER A 54 30.13 -20.84 11.40
N GLN A 55 29.63 -19.62 11.22
CA GLN A 55 29.59 -18.69 12.35
C GLN A 55 28.31 -19.02 13.12
N GLN A 56 28.46 -19.52 14.35
CA GLN A 56 27.38 -19.58 15.32
C GLN A 56 26.75 -18.18 15.42
N SER A 57 25.68 -17.94 14.65
CA SER A 57 24.78 -16.85 14.93
C SER A 57 24.12 -17.22 16.25
N VAL A 58 24.51 -16.52 17.30
CA VAL A 58 23.68 -16.43 18.50
C VAL A 58 22.34 -15.90 17.99
N GLU A 59 21.33 -16.75 17.84
CA GLU A 59 19.96 -16.27 17.68
C GLU A 59 19.72 -15.39 18.90
N PRO A 60 19.47 -14.08 18.73
CA PRO A 60 19.13 -13.24 19.86
C PRO A 60 17.89 -13.85 20.50
N GLU A 61 17.91 -14.11 21.81
CA GLU A 61 16.81 -14.76 22.56
C GLU A 61 15.45 -14.02 22.46
N SER A 62 15.34 -12.93 21.69
CA SER A 62 14.13 -12.15 21.47
C SER A 62 13.89 -11.68 20.04
N PHE A 63 14.48 -12.26 19.00
CA PHE A 63 14.22 -11.81 17.62
C PHE A 63 12.78 -12.11 17.17
N ARG A 64 11.98 -11.07 16.93
CA ARG A 64 10.61 -11.18 16.43
C ARG A 64 10.59 -11.26 14.89
N LYS A 65 10.56 -12.47 14.35
CA LYS A 65 10.25 -12.71 12.94
C LYS A 65 8.77 -12.40 12.66
N PHE A 66 8.46 -11.80 11.52
CA PHE A 66 7.07 -11.62 11.11
C PHE A 66 6.41 -12.95 10.72
N ASP A 67 5.09 -12.97 10.82
CA ASP A 67 4.27 -14.10 10.39
C ASP A 67 3.83 -13.92 8.94
N ASP A 68 3.85 -14.98 8.14
CA ASP A 68 3.39 -14.95 6.74
C ASP A 68 1.94 -14.43 6.60
N ARG A 69 1.10 -14.60 7.63
CA ARG A 69 -0.26 -14.05 7.67
C ARG A 69 -0.25 -12.53 7.56
N THR A 70 0.72 -11.84 8.17
CA THR A 70 0.85 -10.37 8.06
C THR A 70 1.02 -9.95 6.61
N VAL A 71 1.94 -10.60 5.88
CA VAL A 71 2.18 -10.31 4.45
C VAL A 71 0.94 -10.63 3.61
N LYS A 72 0.29 -11.78 3.84
CA LYS A 72 -0.92 -12.19 3.11
C LYS A 72 -2.08 -11.22 3.29
N ILE A 73 -2.33 -10.78 4.53
CA ILE A 73 -3.39 -9.81 4.83
C ILE A 73 -3.06 -8.47 4.19
N LEU A 74 -1.83 -7.98 4.39
CA LEU A 74 -1.41 -6.69 3.84
C LEU A 74 -1.50 -6.68 2.32
N ARG A 75 -1.11 -7.76 1.64
CA ARG A 75 -1.27 -7.93 0.21
C ARG A 75 -2.74 -7.80 -0.23
N TYR A 76 -3.66 -8.46 0.49
CA TYR A 76 -5.09 -8.43 0.17
C TYR A 76 -5.69 -7.03 0.39
N GLU A 77 -5.38 -6.39 1.52
CA GLU A 77 -5.81 -5.02 1.82
C GLU A 77 -5.24 -4.02 0.81
N MET A 78 -3.94 -4.10 0.49
CA MET A 78 -3.31 -3.25 -0.53
C MET A 78 -3.97 -3.42 -1.90
N PHE A 79 -4.31 -4.65 -2.28
CA PHE A 79 -4.94 -4.87 -3.57
C PHE A 79 -6.37 -4.33 -3.61
N HIS A 80 -7.17 -4.59 -2.57
CA HIS A 80 -8.60 -4.32 -2.61
C HIS A 80 -9.02 -2.95 -2.09
N ARG A 81 -8.32 -2.42 -1.09
CA ARG A 81 -8.73 -1.22 -0.33
C ARG A 81 -7.72 -0.07 -0.40
N ASP A 82 -6.57 -0.25 -1.04
CA ASP A 82 -5.66 0.87 -1.29
C ASP A 82 -6.17 1.74 -2.47
N PRO A 83 -6.20 3.07 -2.32
CA PRO A 83 -6.58 3.99 -3.39
C PRO A 83 -5.57 4.06 -4.54
N ALA A 84 -4.38 3.45 -4.40
CA ALA A 84 -3.34 3.42 -5.41
C ALA A 84 -3.48 2.28 -6.43
N PHE A 85 -4.54 1.46 -6.37
CA PHE A 85 -4.90 0.50 -7.43
C PHE A 85 -3.76 -0.42 -7.92
N TYR A 86 -2.91 -0.89 -7.01
CA TYR A 86 -1.77 -1.75 -7.34
C TYR A 86 -2.15 -2.97 -8.18
N SER A 87 -1.25 -3.38 -9.07
CA SER A 87 -1.26 -4.68 -9.75
C SER A 87 -0.97 -5.83 -8.77
N ASN A 88 -1.15 -7.08 -9.22
CA ASN A 88 -0.88 -8.26 -8.40
C ASN A 88 0.61 -8.37 -8.05
N GLU A 89 1.47 -8.04 -9.01
CA GLU A 89 2.92 -8.08 -8.90
C GLU A 89 3.43 -6.99 -7.97
N GLU A 90 2.86 -5.79 -8.04
CA GLU A 90 3.18 -4.70 -7.11
C GLU A 90 2.80 -5.04 -5.68
N VAL A 91 1.60 -5.57 -5.43
CA VAL A 91 1.22 -5.91 -4.04
C VAL A 91 2.06 -7.04 -3.46
N GLU A 92 2.64 -7.93 -4.28
CA GLU A 92 3.60 -8.93 -3.79
C GLU A 92 4.87 -8.29 -3.26
N TYR A 93 5.44 -7.36 -4.03
CA TYR A 93 6.64 -6.63 -3.61
C TYR A 93 6.36 -5.72 -2.40
N TYR A 94 5.34 -4.84 -2.51
CA TYR A 94 5.08 -3.82 -1.51
C TYR A 94 4.60 -4.38 -0.19
N SER A 95 3.80 -5.45 -0.17
CA SER A 95 3.35 -6.07 1.09
C SER A 95 4.51 -6.68 1.87
N LEU A 96 5.45 -7.35 1.19
CA LEU A 96 6.65 -7.87 1.85
C LEU A 96 7.57 -6.73 2.31
N SER A 97 7.81 -5.73 1.46
CA SER A 97 8.66 -4.58 1.80
C SER A 97 8.13 -3.80 3.00
N GLU A 98 6.84 -3.49 3.05
CA GLU A 98 6.24 -2.79 4.19
C GLU A 98 6.24 -3.65 5.46
N THR A 99 6.05 -4.98 5.33
CA THR A 99 6.17 -5.87 6.50
C THR A 99 7.60 -5.88 7.05
N ILE A 100 8.61 -5.95 6.18
CA ILE A 100 10.03 -5.86 6.58
C ILE A 100 10.30 -4.54 7.29
N LYS A 101 9.82 -3.42 6.75
CA LYS A 101 9.95 -2.09 7.34
C LYS A 101 9.30 -1.97 8.71
N MET A 102 8.11 -2.55 8.89
CA MET A 102 7.43 -2.55 10.20
C MET A 102 8.25 -3.30 11.24
N TYR A 103 8.69 -4.51 10.92
CA TYR A 103 9.41 -5.34 11.87
C TYR A 103 10.89 -4.97 12.04
N SER A 104 11.50 -4.31 11.05
CA SER A 104 12.84 -3.72 11.20
C SER A 104 12.82 -2.57 12.20
N LEU A 105 11.77 -1.75 12.22
CA LEU A 105 11.59 -0.74 13.26
C LEU A 105 11.44 -1.38 14.64
N PHE A 106 10.64 -2.45 14.76
CA PHE A 106 10.45 -3.15 16.04
C PHE A 106 11.79 -3.67 16.58
N HIS A 107 12.52 -4.39 15.74
CA HIS A 107 13.85 -4.91 16.08
C HIS A 107 14.83 -3.78 16.42
N HIS A 108 14.87 -2.71 15.61
CA HIS A 108 15.74 -1.56 15.83
C HIS A 108 15.52 -0.93 17.20
N LEU A 109 14.26 -0.70 17.60
CA LEU A 109 13.97 -0.11 18.90
C LEU A 109 14.28 -1.05 20.06
N GLU A 110 14.07 -2.35 19.89
CA GLU A 110 14.47 -3.35 20.90
C GLU A 110 15.99 -3.38 21.11
N GLN A 111 16.80 -3.28 20.04
CA GLN A 111 18.26 -3.16 20.14
C GLN A 111 18.70 -1.89 20.89
N HIS A 112 17.87 -0.85 20.86
CA HIS A 112 18.09 0.40 21.60
C HIS A 112 17.40 0.42 22.97
N GLY A 113 17.07 -0.75 23.51
CA GLY A 113 16.54 -0.91 24.87
C GLY A 113 15.08 -0.47 25.04
N HIS A 114 14.38 -0.17 23.95
CA HIS A 114 12.97 0.20 23.98
C HIS A 114 12.10 -0.98 23.57
N LYS A 115 11.62 -1.71 24.58
CA LYS A 115 10.67 -2.80 24.39
C LYS A 115 9.25 -2.28 24.38
N TRP A 116 8.41 -2.90 23.56
CA TRP A 116 6.98 -2.66 23.58
C TRP A 116 6.39 -3.22 24.90
N ASP A 117 5.72 -2.38 25.66
CA ASP A 117 5.10 -2.77 26.93
C ASP A 117 3.88 -3.68 26.69
N ASP A 118 3.93 -4.91 27.17
CA ASP A 118 2.86 -5.92 27.01
C ASP A 118 1.53 -5.45 27.59
N ALA A 119 1.54 -4.78 28.76
CA ALA A 119 0.31 -4.28 29.37
C ALA A 119 -0.34 -3.21 28.50
N ARG A 120 0.48 -2.36 27.87
CA ARG A 120 0.02 -1.38 26.89
C ARG A 120 -0.43 -2.04 25.58
N ARG A 121 0.26 -3.09 25.11
CA ARG A 121 -0.15 -3.88 23.94
C ARG A 121 -1.55 -4.44 24.14
N ASP A 122 -1.82 -5.01 25.30
CA ASP A 122 -3.11 -5.60 25.63
C ASP A 122 -4.22 -4.54 25.68
N GLN A 123 -3.94 -3.37 26.26
CA GLN A 123 -4.90 -2.24 26.23
C GLN A 123 -5.20 -1.76 24.81
N ILE A 124 -4.19 -1.74 23.94
CA ILE A 124 -4.37 -1.35 22.53
C ILE A 124 -5.18 -2.43 21.79
N ARG A 125 -4.90 -3.71 22.03
CA ARG A 125 -5.66 -4.83 21.45
C ARG A 125 -7.14 -4.71 21.77
N GLU A 126 -7.51 -4.42 23.01
CA GLU A 126 -8.92 -4.26 23.41
C GLU A 126 -9.59 -3.05 22.74
N ARG A 127 -8.85 -1.94 22.56
CA ARG A 127 -9.35 -0.78 21.79
C ARG A 127 -9.55 -1.13 20.32
N ILE A 128 -8.60 -1.87 19.72
CA ILE A 128 -8.70 -2.33 18.34
C ILE A 128 -9.91 -3.24 18.18
N ARG A 129 -10.11 -4.22 19.06
CA ARG A 129 -11.30 -5.08 19.07
C ARG A 129 -12.60 -4.28 19.12
N SER A 130 -12.66 -3.30 20.02
CA SER A 130 -13.83 -2.42 20.13
C SER A 130 -14.11 -1.61 18.87
N GLY A 131 -13.07 -1.05 18.24
CA GLY A 131 -13.17 -0.33 16.97
C GLY A 131 -13.58 -1.25 15.82
N TYR A 132 -12.98 -2.43 15.75
CA TYR A 132 -13.28 -3.44 14.75
C TYR A 132 -14.74 -3.96 14.85
N GLU A 133 -15.27 -4.14 16.06
CA GLU A 133 -16.70 -4.47 16.26
C GLU A 133 -17.64 -3.33 15.87
N TYR A 134 -17.21 -2.08 16.00
CA TYR A 134 -17.95 -0.94 15.48
C TYR A 134 -17.94 -0.94 13.94
N ASP A 135 -16.79 -1.15 13.32
CA ASP A 135 -16.60 -1.22 11.87
C ASP A 135 -17.46 -2.32 11.22
N LYS A 136 -17.60 -3.48 11.89
CA LYS A 136 -18.47 -4.59 11.45
C LYS A 136 -19.96 -4.26 11.38
N LYS A 137 -20.41 -3.14 11.95
CA LYS A 137 -21.80 -2.67 11.82
C LYS A 137 -22.09 -2.16 10.41
N ASP A 138 -21.08 -1.72 9.67
CA ASP A 138 -21.21 -1.43 8.25
C ASP A 138 -21.37 -2.76 7.47
N PRO A 139 -22.51 -3.00 6.81
CA PRO A 139 -22.75 -4.23 6.08
C PRO A 139 -21.77 -4.42 4.91
N VAL A 140 -21.29 -3.34 4.28
CA VAL A 140 -20.36 -3.40 3.16
C VAL A 140 -18.98 -3.85 3.65
N LEU A 141 -18.46 -3.19 4.67
CA LEU A 141 -17.18 -3.55 5.27
C LEU A 141 -17.21 -4.96 5.88
N ASN A 142 -18.30 -5.34 6.55
CA ASN A 142 -18.45 -6.69 7.10
C ASN A 142 -18.49 -7.77 6.00
N ALA A 143 -19.16 -7.51 4.87
CA ALA A 143 -19.16 -8.42 3.73
C ALA A 143 -17.74 -8.58 3.14
N TYR A 144 -17.00 -7.47 3.01
CA TYR A 144 -15.61 -7.47 2.59
C TYR A 144 -14.72 -8.31 3.53
N LEU A 145 -14.80 -8.08 4.84
CA LEU A 145 -14.00 -8.82 5.84
C LEU A 145 -14.31 -10.32 5.82
N LYS A 146 -15.59 -10.71 5.75
CA LYS A 146 -15.99 -12.11 5.60
C LYS A 146 -15.41 -12.77 4.35
N LYS A 147 -15.40 -12.05 3.22
CA LYS A 147 -14.78 -12.52 1.97
C LYS A 147 -13.28 -12.71 2.15
N MET A 148 -12.58 -11.73 2.73
CA MET A 148 -11.14 -11.82 2.99
C MET A 148 -10.80 -13.02 3.89
N PHE A 149 -11.51 -13.20 4.99
CA PHE A 149 -11.29 -14.31 5.92
C PHE A 149 -11.48 -15.66 5.25
N HIS A 150 -12.50 -15.77 4.39
CA HIS A 150 -12.72 -16.97 3.59
C HIS A 150 -11.60 -17.23 2.58
N VAL A 151 -11.20 -16.21 1.81
CA VAL A 151 -10.17 -16.32 0.76
C VAL A 151 -8.79 -16.64 1.36
N LEU A 152 -8.41 -15.93 2.41
CA LEU A 152 -7.10 -16.08 3.06
C LEU A 152 -7.06 -17.25 4.05
N ARG A 153 -8.22 -17.84 4.37
CA ARG A 153 -8.39 -18.88 5.40
C ARG A 153 -7.84 -18.46 6.75
N ILE A 154 -8.19 -17.24 7.16
CA ILE A 154 -7.84 -16.67 8.46
C ILE A 154 -9.09 -16.42 9.29
N THR A 155 -8.88 -16.32 10.58
CA THR A 155 -9.85 -15.90 11.57
C THR A 155 -9.82 -14.39 11.77
N GLU A 156 -10.85 -13.90 12.43
CA GLU A 156 -10.94 -12.52 12.89
C GLU A 156 -9.81 -12.15 13.86
N GLU A 157 -9.47 -13.04 14.79
CA GLU A 157 -8.38 -12.80 15.74
C GLU A 157 -7.03 -12.72 15.01
N GLU A 158 -6.81 -13.52 13.97
CA GLU A 158 -5.60 -13.42 13.16
C GLU A 158 -5.53 -12.08 12.40
N TYR A 159 -6.65 -11.56 11.92
CA TYR A 159 -6.69 -10.22 11.32
C TYR A 159 -6.37 -9.12 12.33
N ILE A 160 -6.89 -9.23 13.55
CA ILE A 160 -6.59 -8.28 14.63
C ILE A 160 -5.11 -8.35 15.01
N GLU A 161 -4.57 -9.53 15.28
CA GLU A 161 -3.19 -9.69 15.76
C GLU A 161 -2.14 -9.41 14.69
N HIS A 162 -2.34 -9.92 13.47
CA HIS A 162 -1.30 -9.90 12.44
C HIS A 162 -1.38 -8.68 11.51
N TYR A 163 -2.47 -7.93 11.54
CA TYR A 163 -2.63 -6.74 10.71
C TYR A 163 -2.98 -5.48 11.52
N LEU A 164 -4.13 -5.44 12.20
CA LEU A 164 -4.54 -4.21 12.88
C LEU A 164 -3.58 -3.81 14.01
N LEU A 165 -3.19 -4.77 14.85
CA LEU A 165 -2.30 -4.54 15.98
C LEU A 165 -0.87 -4.24 15.53
N VAL A 166 -0.34 -4.97 14.53
CA VAL A 166 0.99 -4.70 13.94
C VAL A 166 1.05 -3.29 13.35
N ASN A 167 0.06 -2.87 12.57
CA ASN A 167 0.02 -1.51 12.02
C ASN A 167 -0.04 -0.45 13.12
N LYS A 168 -0.85 -0.69 14.17
CA LYS A 168 -0.95 0.25 15.29
C LYS A 168 0.34 0.32 16.10
N GLU A 169 1.01 -0.82 16.26
CA GLU A 169 2.30 -0.94 16.91
C GLU A 169 3.35 -0.10 16.17
N TYR A 170 3.43 -0.26 14.85
CA TYR A 170 4.30 0.52 13.98
C TYR A 170 4.05 2.02 14.07
N GLU A 171 2.80 2.47 13.95
CA GLU A 171 2.46 3.91 14.06
C GLU A 171 2.96 4.51 15.37
N MET A 172 2.72 3.82 16.48
CA MET A 172 3.05 4.31 17.81
C MET A 172 4.55 4.24 18.09
N LEU A 173 5.23 3.16 17.70
CA LEU A 173 6.68 3.05 17.84
C LEU A 173 7.42 4.08 17.01
N HIS A 174 6.97 4.28 15.77
CA HIS A 174 7.54 5.29 14.90
C HIS A 174 7.41 6.69 15.52
N TRP A 175 6.24 7.01 16.09
CA TRP A 175 6.06 8.25 16.83
C TRP A 175 6.97 8.33 18.07
N GLU A 176 7.07 7.26 18.86
CA GLU A 176 7.90 7.25 20.07
C GLU A 176 9.38 7.37 19.80
N MET A 177 9.88 6.75 18.72
CA MET A 177 11.26 6.84 18.26
C MET A 177 11.70 8.31 18.17
N PHE A 178 10.91 9.15 17.49
CA PHE A 178 11.19 10.57 17.34
C PHE A 178 10.94 11.40 18.60
N ASN A 179 9.89 11.11 19.38
CA ASN A 179 9.60 11.92 20.57
C ASN A 179 10.55 11.65 21.73
N LYS A 180 11.12 10.45 21.79
CA LYS A 180 12.00 10.01 22.87
C LYS A 180 13.46 9.92 22.43
N ASN A 181 13.78 10.26 21.17
CA ASN A 181 15.11 10.14 20.56
C ASN A 181 15.73 8.74 20.75
N ILE A 182 14.96 7.70 20.45
CA ILE A 182 15.40 6.31 20.64
C ILE A 182 15.97 5.80 19.32
N GLY A 183 17.21 5.32 19.32
CA GLY A 183 17.83 4.74 18.11
C GLY A 183 17.93 5.72 16.94
N LEU A 184 18.00 7.02 17.22
CA LEU A 184 18.32 8.04 16.24
C LEU A 184 19.81 8.38 16.28
N ASP A 185 20.35 8.83 15.15
CA ASP A 185 21.70 9.38 15.09
C ASP A 185 21.79 10.79 15.73
N GLU A 186 22.98 11.38 15.69
CA GLU A 186 23.26 12.70 16.29
C GLU A 186 22.43 13.84 15.67
N ASP A 187 21.98 13.68 14.43
CA ASP A 187 21.15 14.64 13.70
C ASP A 187 19.65 14.35 13.86
N GLY A 188 19.28 13.33 14.65
CA GLY A 188 17.90 12.87 14.80
C GLY A 188 17.40 12.04 13.62
N GLY A 189 18.30 11.56 12.78
CA GLY A 189 18.04 10.68 11.65
C GLY A 189 17.81 9.23 12.06
N TYR A 190 16.93 8.54 11.32
CA TYR A 190 16.73 7.10 11.42
C TYR A 190 17.33 6.42 10.19
N ALA A 191 18.39 5.62 10.39
CA ALA A 191 19.07 4.85 9.35
C ALA A 191 18.24 3.60 8.94
N PHE A 192 17.06 3.83 8.36
CA PHE A 192 16.09 2.77 8.05
C PHE A 192 16.65 1.67 7.13
N MET A 193 17.53 2.02 6.18
CA MET A 193 18.14 1.04 5.27
C MET A 193 19.01 0.03 6.01
N ASP A 194 19.77 0.48 7.01
CA ASP A 194 20.63 -0.38 7.81
C ASP A 194 19.79 -1.29 8.71
N ALA A 195 18.76 -0.72 9.36
CA ALA A 195 17.81 -1.48 10.18
C ALA A 195 17.07 -2.56 9.36
N GLU A 196 16.62 -2.24 8.15
CA GLU A 196 16.00 -3.23 7.25
C GLU A 196 16.99 -4.30 6.79
N MET A 197 18.23 -3.94 6.49
CA MET A 197 19.27 -4.89 6.07
C MET A 197 19.59 -5.88 7.20
N GLU A 198 19.75 -5.38 8.42
CA GLU A 198 19.97 -6.20 9.61
C GLU A 198 18.79 -7.15 9.85
N TYR A 199 17.56 -6.62 9.83
CA TYR A 199 16.35 -7.42 10.01
C TYR A 199 16.23 -8.52 8.95
N LYS A 200 16.43 -8.21 7.67
CA LYS A 200 16.37 -9.18 6.57
C LYS A 200 17.37 -10.32 6.78
N LYS A 201 18.59 -10.00 7.20
CA LYS A 201 19.63 -11.00 7.49
C LYS A 201 19.17 -11.97 8.57
N LEU A 202 18.61 -11.46 9.68
CA LEU A 202 18.10 -12.27 10.78
C LEU A 202 16.84 -13.07 10.40
N ALA A 203 15.95 -12.47 9.61
CA ALA A 203 14.72 -13.13 9.14
C ALA A 203 14.99 -14.23 8.09
N GLY A 204 16.21 -14.32 7.55
CA GLY A 204 16.55 -15.22 6.45
C GLY A 204 15.95 -14.78 5.11
N ILE A 205 15.72 -13.48 4.92
CA ILE A 205 15.16 -12.91 3.70
C ILE A 205 16.32 -12.41 2.85
N SER A 206 16.49 -13.02 1.69
CA SER A 206 17.56 -12.63 0.77
C SER A 206 17.22 -11.34 0.02
N GLN A 207 18.22 -10.52 -0.27
CA GLN A 207 18.04 -9.38 -1.17
C GLN A 207 17.56 -9.84 -2.56
N LEU A 208 18.00 -11.02 -3.01
CA LEU A 208 17.59 -11.62 -4.28
C LEU A 208 16.08 -11.89 -4.34
N GLN A 209 15.44 -12.29 -3.24
CA GLN A 209 13.97 -12.46 -3.21
C GLN A 209 13.25 -11.15 -3.50
N LEU A 210 13.66 -10.04 -2.87
CA LEU A 210 13.07 -8.73 -3.13
C LEU A 210 13.34 -8.24 -4.55
N MET A 211 14.55 -8.47 -5.08
CA MET A 211 14.89 -8.12 -6.46
C MET A 211 14.03 -8.88 -7.48
N LYS A 212 13.84 -10.19 -7.29
CA LYS A 212 12.98 -11.01 -8.15
C LYS A 212 11.53 -10.52 -8.14
N LEU A 213 11.03 -10.07 -6.99
CA LEU A 213 9.70 -9.48 -6.90
C LEU A 213 9.63 -8.11 -7.59
N SER A 214 10.66 -7.27 -7.43
CA SER A 214 10.66 -5.94 -8.07
C SER A 214 10.79 -6.03 -9.59
N GLU A 215 11.54 -7.00 -10.11
CA GLU A 215 11.68 -7.26 -11.55
C GLU A 215 10.37 -7.72 -12.21
N ARG A 216 9.42 -8.25 -11.43
CA ARG A 216 8.09 -8.64 -11.92
C ARG A 216 7.09 -7.49 -11.95
N MET A 217 7.38 -6.36 -11.31
CA MET A 217 6.47 -5.22 -11.34
C MET A 217 6.32 -4.71 -12.78
N PRO A 218 5.09 -4.35 -13.21
CA PRO A 218 4.85 -3.89 -14.57
C PRO A 218 5.68 -2.64 -14.88
N GLU A 219 6.18 -2.56 -16.11
CA GLU A 219 6.86 -1.36 -16.59
C GLU A 219 5.89 -0.17 -16.60
N ARG A 220 6.48 1.03 -16.48
CA ARG A 220 5.70 2.26 -16.60
C ARG A 220 5.11 2.35 -18.00
N LEU A 221 3.80 2.54 -18.08
CA LEU A 221 3.12 2.80 -19.35
C LEU A 221 3.47 4.20 -19.85
N GLU A 222 3.74 4.28 -21.16
CA GLU A 222 3.91 5.55 -21.85
C GLU A 222 2.58 6.03 -22.43
N PRO A 223 2.28 7.35 -22.34
CA PRO A 223 1.09 7.91 -22.95
C PRO A 223 1.18 7.81 -24.47
N MET A 224 0.04 7.59 -25.13
CA MET A 224 0.00 7.65 -26.60
C MET A 224 0.15 9.10 -27.11
N ASP A 225 0.73 9.28 -28.30
CA ASP A 225 0.88 10.59 -28.96
C ASP A 225 0.38 10.51 -30.42
N PRO A 226 -0.68 11.25 -30.80
CA PRO A 226 -1.43 12.22 -29.99
C PRO A 226 -2.38 11.56 -28.97
N GLN A 227 -2.67 12.28 -27.87
CA GLN A 227 -3.77 11.92 -26.96
C GLN A 227 -5.12 12.01 -27.68
N PRO A 228 -6.08 11.13 -27.37
CA PRO A 228 -7.42 11.19 -27.95
C PRO A 228 -8.21 12.41 -27.48
N ASP A 229 -9.17 12.85 -28.28
CA ASP A 229 -10.08 13.96 -27.93
C ASP A 229 -11.16 13.49 -26.95
N LEU A 230 -10.76 13.19 -25.72
CA LEU A 230 -11.66 12.88 -24.61
C LEU A 230 -11.90 14.16 -23.77
N PRO A 231 -13.15 14.52 -23.43
CA PRO A 231 -13.47 15.78 -22.77
C PRO A 231 -12.68 16.05 -21.49
N PHE A 232 -12.55 15.04 -20.63
CA PHE A 232 -11.85 15.13 -19.36
C PHE A 232 -10.31 15.20 -19.49
N LEU A 233 -9.72 14.97 -20.67
CA LEU A 233 -8.28 15.11 -20.87
C LEU A 233 -7.83 16.57 -21.10
N LYS A 234 -8.75 17.47 -21.47
CA LYS A 234 -8.40 18.85 -21.84
C LYS A 234 -7.88 19.67 -20.65
N ASP A 235 -8.45 19.44 -19.47
CA ASP A 235 -8.19 20.20 -18.25
C ASP A 235 -7.63 19.33 -17.11
N SER A 236 -7.12 18.14 -17.44
CA SER A 236 -6.57 17.21 -16.45
C SER A 236 -5.16 16.77 -16.82
N TYR A 237 -4.45 16.21 -15.83
CA TYR A 237 -3.14 15.58 -16.04
C TYR A 237 -3.29 14.08 -16.29
N LEU A 238 -4.51 13.63 -16.59
CA LEU A 238 -4.75 12.27 -17.02
C LEU A 238 -4.14 12.06 -18.39
N SER A 239 -3.64 10.85 -18.63
CA SER A 239 -3.19 10.45 -19.94
C SER A 239 -3.52 8.99 -20.15
N VAL A 240 -3.84 8.64 -21.39
CA VAL A 240 -4.20 7.29 -21.76
C VAL A 240 -3.22 6.68 -22.74
N THR A 241 -3.23 5.36 -22.76
CA THR A 241 -2.68 4.52 -23.83
C THR A 241 -3.71 3.44 -24.16
N THR A 242 -3.39 2.51 -25.06
CA THR A 242 -4.28 1.39 -25.40
C THR A 242 -3.75 0.07 -24.85
N ASN A 243 -4.66 -0.78 -24.37
CA ASN A 243 -4.34 -2.18 -24.09
C ASN A 243 -4.32 -3.03 -25.38
N ASP A 244 -4.03 -4.33 -25.26
CA ASP A 244 -3.96 -5.27 -26.39
C ASP A 244 -5.27 -5.42 -27.18
N GLU A 245 -6.40 -5.09 -26.55
CA GLU A 245 -7.73 -5.10 -27.19
C GLU A 245 -8.07 -3.75 -27.85
N GLY A 246 -7.16 -2.78 -27.82
CA GLY A 246 -7.33 -1.45 -28.39
C GLY A 246 -8.19 -0.51 -27.53
N GLU A 247 -8.47 -0.85 -26.27
CA GLU A 247 -9.25 0.02 -25.38
C GLU A 247 -8.35 0.97 -24.59
N TYR A 248 -8.86 2.17 -24.31
CA TYR A 248 -8.16 3.14 -23.48
C TYR A 248 -7.99 2.66 -22.03
N ILE A 249 -6.78 2.84 -21.52
CA ILE A 249 -6.38 2.65 -20.13
C ILE A 249 -5.54 3.84 -19.67
N PHE A 250 -5.56 4.16 -18.39
CA PHE A 250 -4.73 5.21 -17.81
C PHE A 250 -3.31 4.73 -17.59
N VAL A 251 -2.35 5.57 -17.99
CA VAL A 251 -0.93 5.37 -17.67
C VAL A 251 -0.61 5.69 -16.20
N THR A 252 -1.52 6.40 -15.52
CA THR A 252 -1.40 6.85 -14.12
C THR A 252 -2.55 6.36 -13.23
N ALA A 253 -3.09 5.16 -13.48
CA ALA A 253 -4.20 4.59 -12.69
C ALA A 253 -3.95 4.65 -11.17
N ARG A 254 -2.69 4.45 -10.74
CA ARG A 254 -2.27 4.51 -9.32
C ARG A 254 -2.48 5.86 -8.63
N HIS A 255 -2.62 6.91 -9.42
CA HIS A 255 -2.63 8.29 -8.97
C HIS A 255 -3.80 9.06 -9.55
N ILE A 256 -4.85 8.34 -9.99
CA ILE A 256 -5.97 8.90 -10.73
C ILE A 256 -6.54 10.15 -10.07
N ARG A 257 -6.67 10.14 -8.74
CA ARG A 257 -7.24 11.25 -7.98
C ARG A 257 -6.42 12.52 -8.00
N MET A 258 -5.09 12.39 -8.06
CA MET A 258 -4.19 13.55 -8.12
C MET A 258 -4.21 14.20 -9.51
N PHE A 259 -4.67 13.47 -10.52
CA PHE A 259 -4.61 13.90 -11.91
C PHE A 259 -5.98 14.29 -12.48
N MET A 260 -7.08 14.03 -11.76
CA MET A 260 -8.40 14.58 -12.10
C MET A 260 -8.39 16.11 -12.05
N SER A 261 -9.19 16.75 -12.91
CA SER A 261 -9.40 18.20 -12.83
C SER A 261 -10.23 18.57 -11.59
N GLU A 262 -10.24 19.85 -11.22
CA GLU A 262 -10.96 20.35 -10.04
C GLU A 262 -12.45 19.97 -10.05
N GLN A 263 -13.14 20.15 -11.18
CA GLN A 263 -14.57 19.84 -11.31
C GLN A 263 -14.86 18.35 -11.06
N HIS A 264 -14.02 17.46 -11.58
CA HIS A 264 -14.12 16.03 -11.34
C HIS A 264 -13.78 15.68 -9.88
N GLY A 265 -12.78 16.34 -9.30
CA GLY A 265 -12.38 16.18 -7.90
C GLY A 265 -13.46 16.60 -6.90
N ASP A 266 -14.19 17.66 -7.21
CA ASP A 266 -15.31 18.16 -6.42
C ASP A 266 -16.49 17.18 -6.44
N LEU A 267 -16.90 16.74 -7.63
CA LEU A 267 -17.97 15.74 -7.76
C LEU A 267 -17.58 14.41 -7.11
N TYR A 268 -16.34 13.97 -7.32
CA TYR A 268 -15.79 12.80 -6.64
C TYR A 268 -15.90 12.92 -5.12
N SER A 269 -15.55 14.08 -4.56
CA SER A 269 -15.63 14.34 -3.12
C SER A 269 -17.08 14.35 -2.63
N GLU A 270 -18.00 14.96 -3.38
CA GLU A 270 -19.44 14.93 -3.09
C GLU A 270 -19.96 13.50 -2.99
N LEU A 271 -19.64 12.65 -3.97
CA LEU A 271 -20.03 11.24 -3.96
C LEU A 271 -19.36 10.47 -2.80
N LYS A 272 -18.07 10.71 -2.55
CA LYS A 272 -17.34 10.10 -1.43
C LYS A 272 -18.02 10.37 -0.10
N PHE A 273 -18.39 11.61 0.19
CA PHE A 273 -18.86 12.00 1.53
C PHE A 273 -20.36 11.86 1.72
N ASN A 274 -21.16 11.92 0.66
CA ASN A 274 -22.63 11.95 0.78
C ASN A 274 -23.29 10.65 0.33
N VAL A 275 -22.62 9.85 -0.51
CA VAL A 275 -23.24 8.68 -1.15
C VAL A 275 -22.48 7.40 -0.81
N VAL A 276 -21.19 7.33 -1.15
CA VAL A 276 -20.39 6.10 -1.00
C VAL A 276 -19.85 5.96 0.42
N ASN A 277 -19.59 7.06 1.14
CA ASN A 277 -19.00 7.08 2.48
C ASN A 277 -17.65 6.36 2.61
N GLU A 278 -16.96 6.12 1.50
CA GLU A 278 -15.68 5.42 1.45
C GLU A 278 -14.82 5.93 0.30
N ASP A 279 -13.51 5.76 0.43
CA ASP A 279 -12.54 6.04 -0.62
C ASP A 279 -12.76 5.17 -1.87
N LEU A 280 -12.52 5.73 -3.06
CA LEU A 280 -12.46 4.99 -4.34
C LEU A 280 -11.27 4.03 -4.35
N THR A 281 -11.58 2.74 -4.36
CA THR A 281 -10.67 1.59 -4.30
C THR A 281 -11.22 0.50 -5.19
N ARG A 282 -10.54 -0.64 -5.34
CA ARG A 282 -11.11 -1.79 -6.07
C ARG A 282 -12.40 -2.30 -5.43
N ASN A 283 -12.51 -2.25 -4.10
CA ASN A 283 -13.68 -2.70 -3.36
C ASN A 283 -14.90 -1.79 -3.57
N THR A 284 -14.68 -0.50 -3.82
CA THR A 284 -15.75 0.51 -3.90
C THR A 284 -16.02 1.02 -5.32
N LEU A 285 -15.22 0.63 -6.32
CA LEU A 285 -15.32 1.11 -7.70
C LEU A 285 -16.72 0.98 -8.29
N GLU A 286 -17.36 -0.18 -8.15
CA GLU A 286 -18.73 -0.37 -8.68
C GLU A 286 -19.74 0.54 -7.99
N ARG A 287 -19.61 0.77 -6.69
CA ARG A 287 -20.51 1.71 -5.97
C ARG A 287 -20.32 3.14 -6.44
N TYR A 288 -19.10 3.54 -6.81
CA TYR A 288 -18.87 4.84 -7.44
C TYR A 288 -19.51 4.92 -8.83
N LYS A 289 -19.41 3.86 -9.64
CA LYS A 289 -20.07 3.80 -10.95
C LYS A 289 -21.59 3.89 -10.82
N GLU A 290 -22.18 3.15 -9.87
CA GLU A 290 -23.60 3.22 -9.55
C GLU A 290 -24.02 4.62 -9.08
N ALA A 291 -23.24 5.23 -8.17
CA ALA A 291 -23.51 6.56 -7.65
C ALA A 291 -23.46 7.65 -8.73
N VAL A 292 -22.53 7.55 -9.68
CA VAL A 292 -22.48 8.42 -10.86
C VAL A 292 -23.67 8.19 -11.79
N ALA A 293 -24.01 6.93 -12.05
CA ALA A 293 -25.13 6.57 -12.95
C ALA A 293 -26.49 7.04 -12.40
N SER A 294 -26.66 7.10 -11.08
CA SER A 294 -27.84 7.63 -10.41
C SER A 294 -27.72 9.10 -9.99
N TYR A 295 -26.68 9.81 -10.43
CA TYR A 295 -26.49 11.21 -10.07
C TYR A 295 -27.51 12.10 -10.77
N GLU A 296 -28.23 12.92 -10.00
CA GLU A 296 -29.21 13.87 -10.52
C GLU A 296 -28.90 15.28 -10.01
N ASN A 297 -28.89 16.25 -10.93
CA ASN A 297 -28.67 17.66 -10.61
C ASN A 297 -29.36 18.55 -11.65
N ASP A 298 -29.91 19.69 -11.21
CA ASP A 298 -30.54 20.67 -12.10
C ASP A 298 -29.51 21.44 -12.95
N ASP A 299 -28.24 21.47 -12.52
CA ASP A 299 -27.14 22.11 -13.24
C ASP A 299 -26.64 21.21 -14.41
N PRO A 300 -26.83 21.63 -15.68
CA PRO A 300 -26.38 20.86 -16.84
C PRO A 300 -24.87 20.61 -16.86
N GLN A 301 -24.07 21.52 -16.30
CA GLN A 301 -22.62 21.36 -16.26
C GLN A 301 -22.24 20.25 -15.29
N LYS A 302 -22.88 20.18 -14.11
CA LYS A 302 -22.67 19.08 -13.16
C LYS A 302 -23.10 17.74 -13.75
N MET A 303 -24.20 17.71 -14.50
CA MET A 303 -24.63 16.50 -15.20
C MET A 303 -23.64 16.06 -16.27
N GLU A 304 -22.96 16.98 -16.94
CA GLU A 304 -21.90 16.64 -17.89
C GLU A 304 -20.64 16.13 -17.17
N THR A 305 -20.18 16.80 -16.11
CA THR A 305 -19.07 16.32 -15.26
C THR A 305 -19.36 14.93 -14.70
N ALA A 306 -20.61 14.60 -14.37
CA ALA A 306 -20.98 13.26 -13.93
C ALA A 306 -20.78 12.21 -15.04
N LYS A 307 -21.19 12.50 -16.28
CA LYS A 307 -20.95 11.59 -17.42
C LYS A 307 -19.45 11.39 -17.66
N GLU A 308 -18.67 12.47 -17.63
CA GLU A 308 -17.22 12.43 -17.80
C GLU A 308 -16.55 11.62 -16.68
N LEU A 309 -16.97 11.82 -15.42
CA LEU A 309 -16.50 11.01 -14.28
C LEU A 309 -16.86 9.53 -14.47
N GLY A 310 -18.04 9.22 -15.02
CA GLY A 310 -18.42 7.86 -15.40
C GLY A 310 -17.43 7.22 -16.38
N GLN A 311 -17.05 7.95 -17.42
CA GLN A 311 -16.04 7.50 -18.39
C GLN A 311 -14.66 7.32 -17.74
N ILE A 312 -14.26 8.21 -16.83
CA ILE A 312 -13.03 8.05 -16.04
C ILE A 312 -13.06 6.74 -15.26
N LEU A 313 -14.17 6.44 -14.57
CA LEU A 313 -14.29 5.21 -13.78
C LEU A 313 -14.26 3.94 -14.65
N GLU A 314 -14.83 3.98 -15.86
CA GLU A 314 -14.76 2.87 -16.82
C GLU A 314 -13.33 2.63 -17.33
N ILE A 315 -12.60 3.69 -17.69
CA ILE A 315 -11.21 3.56 -18.12
C ILE A 315 -10.34 3.09 -16.96
N LEU A 316 -10.59 3.59 -15.74
CA LEU A 316 -9.90 3.12 -14.53
C LEU A 316 -10.15 1.62 -14.32
N GLU A 317 -11.39 1.15 -14.44
CA GLU A 317 -11.72 -0.27 -14.34
C GLU A 317 -10.94 -1.13 -15.33
N ARG A 318 -10.84 -0.71 -16.59
CA ARG A 318 -10.03 -1.40 -17.62
C ARG A 318 -8.55 -1.39 -17.27
N SER A 319 -8.05 -0.28 -16.75
CA SER A 319 -6.65 -0.09 -16.36
C SER A 319 -6.22 -1.03 -15.24
N ILE A 320 -7.16 -1.46 -14.39
CA ILE A 320 -6.86 -2.25 -13.20
C ILE A 320 -7.23 -3.73 -13.35
N LYS A 321 -8.19 -4.07 -14.23
CA LYS A 321 -8.64 -5.47 -14.42
C LYS A 321 -7.73 -6.27 -15.34
N LYS A 322 -7.08 -5.62 -16.29
CA LYS A 322 -6.25 -6.31 -17.28
C LYS A 322 -4.84 -6.46 -16.73
N LYS A 323 -4.25 -7.65 -16.93
CA LYS A 323 -2.82 -7.82 -16.78
C LYS A 323 -2.18 -6.83 -17.74
N LEU A 324 -1.52 -5.83 -17.19
CA LEU A 324 -0.64 -4.98 -17.98
C LEU A 324 0.58 -5.87 -18.25
N PHE A 325 0.73 -6.26 -19.52
CA PHE A 325 1.75 -7.13 -20.12
C PHE A 325 1.52 -8.65 -20.02
#